data_AF-A0AAW4I6K2-F1
#
_entry.id   AF-A0AAW4I6K2-F1
#
_cell.length_a   1.000
_cell.length_b   1.000
_cell.length_c   1.000
_cell.angle_alpha   90.00
_cell.angle_beta   90.00
_cell.angle_gamma   90.00
#
_symmetry.space_group_name_H-M   'P 1'
#
loop_
_entity.id
_entity.type
_entity.pdbx_description
1 polymer ?
#
loop_
_entity_poly.entity_id
_entity_poly.type
_entity_poly.pdbx_seq_one_letter_code
_entity_poly.pdbx_strand_id
1 'polypeptide(L)'
;MTLSYQQEPWFALLLSRTEGTQRSLIAKQLGISPATLSQVLNGSGLYGTGQASTERIADKVTHTFGRYTCPHLTEEAAGEPQVVTAEQCRGYAHSAPPTGSPRAMQHWQACRQCPHKAASAPPVPRAINPRNKVIPIQQEAL
;
A
#
# COMPACT_ATOMS: atom_id res chain seq x y z
N MET A 1 3.97 -27.31 0.57
CA MET A 1 4.94 -26.70 -0.34
C MET A 1 4.86 -25.20 -0.16
N THR A 2 5.91 -24.57 0.35
CA THR A 2 6.00 -23.11 0.43
C THR A 2 6.44 -22.57 -0.93
N LEU A 3 5.75 -21.54 -1.42
CA LEU A 3 6.10 -20.90 -2.69
C LEU A 3 7.34 -20.02 -2.49
N SER A 4 8.18 -19.87 -3.51
CA SER A 4 9.43 -19.10 -3.43
C SER A 4 9.21 -17.67 -2.90
N TYR A 5 8.17 -16.99 -3.38
CA TYR A 5 7.87 -15.62 -2.97
C TYR A 5 7.40 -15.50 -1.52
N GLN A 6 6.90 -16.58 -0.90
CA GLN A 6 6.45 -16.55 0.50
C GLN A 6 7.62 -16.43 1.48
N GLN A 7 8.84 -16.71 1.02
CA GLN A 7 10.07 -16.55 1.79
C GLN A 7 10.66 -15.13 1.65
N GLU A 8 10.10 -14.30 0.77
CA GLU A 8 10.62 -12.96 0.54
C GLU A 8 10.23 -12.00 1.68
N PRO A 9 11.08 -11.01 2.01
CA PRO A 9 10.85 -10.06 3.11
C PRO A 9 9.52 -9.29 3.00
N TRP A 10 9.11 -8.95 1.77
CA TRP A 10 7.85 -8.23 1.56
C TRP A 10 6.64 -9.11 1.94
N PHE A 11 6.71 -10.43 1.79
CA PHE A 11 5.60 -11.32 2.14
C PHE A 11 5.44 -11.39 3.66
N ALA A 12 6.54 -11.47 4.41
CA ALA A 12 6.51 -11.38 5.87
C ALA A 12 5.92 -10.05 6.35
N LEU A 13 6.29 -8.93 5.71
CA LEU A 13 5.71 -7.61 5.98
C LEU A 13 4.20 -7.56 5.65
N LEU A 14 3.77 -8.20 4.57
CA LEU A 14 2.35 -8.30 4.23
C LEU A 14 1.60 -9.10 5.30
N LEU A 15 2.14 -10.24 5.73
CA LEU A 15 1.53 -11.10 6.73
C LEU A 15 1.35 -10.36 8.06
N SER A 16 2.38 -9.67 8.54
CA SER A 16 2.31 -8.88 9.78
C SER A 16 1.26 -7.77 9.73
N ARG A 17 0.92 -7.26 8.55
CA ARG A 17 -0.17 -6.27 8.37
C ARG A 17 -1.55 -6.90 8.36
N THR A 18 -1.66 -8.17 7.97
CA THR A 18 -2.92 -8.91 8.01
C THR A 18 -3.28 -9.42 9.40
N GLU A 19 -2.30 -9.53 10.29
CA GLU A 19 -2.50 -9.82 11.71
C GLU A 19 -3.21 -8.64 12.38
N GLY A 20 -4.51 -8.77 12.63
CA GLY A 20 -5.33 -7.74 13.28
C GLY A 20 -6.04 -6.75 12.36
N THR A 21 -5.88 -6.85 11.04
CA THR A 21 -6.60 -6.00 10.07
C THR A 21 -7.40 -6.83 9.07
N GLN A 22 -8.60 -6.37 8.71
CA GLN A 22 -9.36 -7.00 7.63
C GLN A 22 -8.58 -6.96 6.31
N ARG A 23 -8.44 -8.13 5.65
CA ARG A 23 -7.79 -8.28 4.34
C ARG A 23 -8.36 -7.34 3.28
N SER A 24 -9.66 -7.03 3.35
CA SER A 24 -10.31 -6.07 2.43
C SER A 24 -9.76 -4.64 2.56
N LEU A 25 -9.37 -4.20 3.76
CA LEU A 25 -8.75 -2.89 4.01
C LEU A 25 -7.30 -2.89 3.52
N ILE A 26 -6.55 -3.95 3.79
CA ILE A 26 -5.18 -4.11 3.28
C ILE A 26 -5.16 -4.10 1.75
N ALA A 27 -6.09 -4.79 1.11
CA ALA A 27 -6.21 -4.78 -0.35
C ALA A 27 -6.48 -3.37 -0.91
N LYS A 28 -7.32 -2.57 -0.22
CA LYS A 28 -7.55 -1.16 -0.56
C LYS A 28 -6.27 -0.32 -0.42
N GLN A 29 -5.54 -0.49 0.68
CA GLN A 29 -4.26 0.21 0.92
C GLN A 29 -3.16 -0.17 -0.08
N LEU A 30 -3.22 -1.36 -0.68
CA LEU A 30 -2.32 -1.78 -1.75
C LEU A 30 -2.82 -1.40 -3.16
N GLY A 31 -4.10 -1.01 -3.28
CA GLY A 31 -4.75 -0.76 -4.56
C GLY A 31 -4.88 -2.02 -5.42
N ILE A 32 -5.14 -3.17 -4.80
CA ILE A 32 -5.36 -4.48 -5.45
C ILE A 32 -6.74 -5.03 -5.08
N SER A 33 -7.20 -6.06 -5.80
CA SER A 33 -8.47 -6.70 -5.45
C SER A 33 -8.32 -7.59 -4.20
N PRO A 34 -9.35 -7.70 -3.33
CA PRO A 34 -9.33 -8.62 -2.19
C PRO A 34 -9.13 -10.09 -2.60
N ALA A 35 -9.60 -10.46 -3.80
CA ALA A 35 -9.40 -11.77 -4.38
C ALA A 35 -7.92 -12.01 -4.72
N THR A 36 -7.25 -11.03 -5.32
CA THR A 36 -5.80 -11.07 -5.60
C THR A 36 -5.01 -11.24 -4.30
N LEU A 37 -5.33 -10.45 -3.27
CA LEU A 37 -4.67 -10.57 -1.97
C LEU A 37 -4.86 -11.98 -1.38
N SER A 38 -6.07 -12.53 -1.46
CA SER A 38 -6.36 -13.89 -0.97
C SER A 38 -5.61 -14.97 -1.74
N GLN A 39 -5.48 -14.84 -3.06
CA GLN A 39 -4.71 -15.78 -3.89
C GLN A 39 -3.22 -15.78 -3.54
N VAL A 40 -2.63 -14.61 -3.29
CA VAL A 40 -1.23 -14.49 -2.87
C VAL A 40 -1.01 -15.05 -1.47
N LEU A 41 -1.87 -14.70 -0.51
CA LEU A 41 -1.74 -15.18 0.87
C LEU A 41 -1.89 -16.71 0.97
N ASN A 42 -2.85 -17.28 0.24
CA ASN A 42 -3.13 -18.71 0.26
C ASN A 42 -2.27 -19.51 -0.72
N GLY A 43 -1.45 -18.86 -1.56
CA GLY A 43 -0.70 -19.54 -2.60
C GLY A 43 -1.58 -20.27 -3.60
N SER A 44 -2.70 -19.66 -4.02
CA SER A 44 -3.68 -20.29 -4.91
C SER A 44 -3.81 -19.57 -6.26
N GLY A 45 -4.50 -20.21 -7.21
CA GLY A 45 -4.65 -19.69 -8.57
C GLY A 45 -3.32 -19.56 -9.30
N LEU A 46 -3.20 -18.53 -10.16
CA LEU A 46 -2.01 -18.31 -10.98
C LEU A 46 -0.74 -18.00 -10.18
N TYR A 47 -0.88 -17.48 -8.96
CA TYR A 47 0.26 -17.25 -8.05
C TYR A 47 0.74 -18.55 -7.40
N GLY A 48 -0.17 -19.49 -7.15
CA GLY A 48 0.17 -20.83 -6.65
C GLY A 48 0.84 -21.72 -7.70
N THR A 49 0.46 -21.56 -8.97
CA THR A 49 1.04 -22.32 -10.09
C THR A 49 2.30 -21.68 -10.69
N GLY A 50 2.73 -20.52 -10.18
CA GLY A 50 3.90 -19.78 -10.69
C GLY A 50 3.69 -19.13 -12.06
N GLN A 51 2.45 -19.08 -12.55
CA GLN A 51 2.10 -18.48 -13.85
C GLN A 51 1.91 -16.96 -13.80
N ALA A 52 1.78 -16.38 -12.60
CA ALA A 52 1.68 -14.93 -12.40
C ALA A 52 2.91 -14.39 -11.64
N SER A 53 3.43 -13.25 -12.10
CA SER A 53 4.51 -12.52 -11.42
C SER A 53 4.00 -11.83 -10.14
N THR A 54 4.77 -11.96 -9.07
CA THR A 54 4.56 -11.29 -7.77
C THR A 54 5.29 -9.96 -7.65
N GLU A 55 6.13 -9.59 -8.62
CA GLU A 55 6.99 -8.39 -8.55
C GLU A 55 6.17 -7.11 -8.29
N ARG A 56 5.09 -6.90 -9.04
CA ARG A 56 4.21 -5.74 -8.85
C ARG A 56 3.54 -5.71 -7.47
N ILE A 57 3.34 -6.87 -6.86
CA ILE A 57 2.76 -6.99 -5.52
C ILE A 57 3.82 -6.70 -4.48
N ALA A 58 5.04 -7.23 -4.66
CA ALA A 58 6.21 -6.92 -3.85
C ALA A 58 6.48 -5.41 -3.81
N ASP A 59 6.48 -4.75 -4.97
CA ASP A 59 6.65 -3.29 -5.08
C ASP A 59 5.57 -2.55 -4.29
N LYS A 60 4.30 -2.92 -4.49
CA LYS A 60 3.18 -2.29 -3.76
C LYS A 60 3.30 -2.48 -2.26
N VAL A 61 3.67 -3.67 -1.79
CA VAL A 61 3.82 -3.94 -0.36
C VAL A 61 4.98 -3.15 0.22
N THR A 62 6.13 -3.17 -0.45
CA THR A 62 7.32 -2.43 -0.04
C THR A 62 7.05 -0.93 0.01
N HIS A 63 6.36 -0.40 -0.99
CA HIS A 63 6.10 1.03 -1.08
C HIS A 63 4.92 1.51 -0.22
N THR A 64 3.99 0.63 0.14
CA THR A 64 2.86 0.96 1.02
C THR A 64 3.18 0.76 2.50
N PHE A 65 3.87 -0.33 2.85
CA PHE A 65 4.10 -0.73 4.25
C PHE A 65 5.56 -0.69 4.69
N GLY A 66 6.49 -0.51 3.75
CA GLY A 66 7.91 -0.44 4.03
C GLY A 66 8.33 0.85 4.72
N ARG A 67 9.63 1.08 4.69
CA ARG A 67 10.29 2.19 5.38
C ARG A 67 11.22 2.91 4.42
N TYR A 68 11.38 4.21 4.61
CA TYR A 68 12.25 5.07 3.83
C TYR A 68 13.15 5.88 4.75
N THR A 69 14.39 6.09 4.34
CA THR A 69 15.27 7.07 4.97
C THR A 69 14.86 8.45 4.47
N CYS A 70 14.36 9.31 5.35
CA CYS A 70 13.95 10.66 4.97
C CYS A 70 15.17 11.58 4.92
N PRO A 71 15.54 12.16 3.76
CA PRO A 71 16.70 13.04 3.66
C PRO A 71 16.54 14.29 4.54
N HIS A 72 15.35 14.89 4.55
CA HIS A 72 15.10 16.11 5.32
C HIS A 72 15.21 15.88 6.84
N LEU A 73 14.58 14.82 7.37
CA LEU A 73 14.69 14.51 8.79
C LEU A 73 16.10 14.09 9.19
N THR A 74 16.85 13.48 8.26
CA THR A 74 18.27 13.14 8.47
C THR A 74 19.11 14.41 8.60
N GLU A 75 18.87 15.43 7.77
CA GLU A 75 19.50 16.74 7.90
C GLU A 75 19.13 17.43 9.22
N GLU A 76 17.86 17.37 9.62
CA GLU A 76 17.40 17.94 10.90
C GLU A 76 18.01 17.22 12.12
N ALA A 77 18.35 15.94 11.99
CA ALA A 77 18.99 15.13 13.02
C ALA A 77 20.53 15.17 12.95
N ALA A 78 21.10 16.28 12.44
CA ALA A 78 22.55 16.48 12.32
C ALA A 78 23.29 15.37 11.54
N GLY A 79 22.61 14.74 10.58
CA GLY A 79 23.17 13.69 9.72
C GLY A 79 22.86 12.25 10.17
N GLU A 80 22.11 12.05 11.26
CA GLU A 80 21.68 10.71 11.66
C GLU A 80 20.53 10.20 10.79
N PRO A 81 20.63 9.01 10.16
CA PRO A 81 19.64 8.51 9.20
C PRO A 81 18.28 8.29 9.86
N GLN A 82 17.31 9.14 9.50
CA GLN A 82 15.96 9.07 10.04
C GLN A 82 15.06 8.19 9.17
N VAL A 83 14.65 7.06 9.71
CA VAL A 83 13.80 6.09 9.02
C VAL A 83 12.33 6.32 9.37
N VAL A 84 11.53 6.67 8.37
CA VAL A 84 10.07 6.86 8.47
C VAL A 84 9.33 5.72 7.78
N THR A 85 8.13 5.41 8.25
CA THR A 85 7.25 4.47 7.54
C THR A 85 6.76 5.10 6.24
N ALA A 86 6.39 4.24 5.28
CA ALA A 86 5.76 4.69 4.04
C ALA A 86 4.47 5.50 4.27
N GLU A 87 3.73 5.20 5.34
CA GLU A 87 2.54 5.96 5.74
C GLU A 87 2.90 7.36 6.24
N GLN A 88 3.90 7.48 7.12
CA GLN A 88 4.41 8.78 7.58
C GLN A 88 4.95 9.62 6.42
N CYS A 89 5.78 9.01 5.56
CA CYS A 89 6.30 9.66 4.36
C CYS A 89 5.16 10.18 3.47
N ARG A 90 4.09 9.40 3.30
CA ARG A 90 2.92 9.80 2.53
C ARG A 90 2.18 10.97 3.19
N GLY A 91 2.05 10.95 4.52
CA GLY A 91 1.48 12.05 5.30
C GLY A 91 2.26 13.36 5.14
N TYR A 92 3.59 13.32 5.11
CA TYR A 92 4.40 14.52 4.87
C TYR A 92 4.37 14.97 3.41
N ALA A 93 4.46 14.03 2.46
CA ALA A 93 4.69 14.36 1.05
C ALA A 93 3.42 14.66 0.24
N HIS A 94 2.26 14.14 0.68
CA HIS A 94 0.97 14.28 -0.02
C HIS A 94 -0.09 15.03 0.81
N SER A 95 0.31 15.69 1.90
CA SER A 95 -0.57 16.59 2.66
C SER A 95 -0.75 17.94 1.97
N ALA A 96 -1.83 18.63 2.35
CA ALA A 96 -2.03 20.03 2.01
C ALA A 96 -0.89 20.90 2.61
N PRO A 97 -0.57 22.05 2.01
CA PRO A 97 0.43 22.96 2.55
C PRO A 97 0.11 23.32 4.01
N PRO A 98 1.03 23.07 4.96
CA PRO A 98 0.78 23.39 6.36
C PRO A 98 0.78 24.91 6.56
N THR A 99 -0.19 25.44 7.29
CA THR A 99 -0.35 26.90 7.49
C THR A 99 0.14 27.40 8.84
N GLY A 100 0.35 26.50 9.82
CA GLY A 100 0.58 26.87 11.22
C GLY A 100 2.00 26.68 11.76
N SER A 101 2.95 26.12 11.00
CA SER A 101 4.34 26.00 11.48
C SER A 101 5.38 26.14 10.36
N PRO A 102 6.40 27.00 10.54
CA PRO A 102 7.50 27.13 9.59
C PRO A 102 8.24 25.81 9.34
N ARG A 103 8.44 25.00 10.39
CA ARG A 103 9.12 23.71 10.32
C ARG A 103 8.35 22.70 9.45
N ALA A 104 7.02 22.60 9.61
CA ALA A 104 6.23 21.74 8.73
C ALA A 104 6.22 22.25 7.29
N MET A 105 6.26 23.58 7.08
CA MET A 105 6.34 24.16 5.75
C MET A 105 7.68 23.82 5.06
N GLN A 106 8.80 23.87 5.79
CA GLN A 106 10.10 23.44 5.29
C GLN A 106 10.09 21.95 4.90
N HIS A 107 9.58 21.08 5.76
CA HIS A 107 9.46 19.66 5.46
C HIS A 107 8.57 19.42 4.23
N TRP A 108 7.42 20.09 4.15
CA TRP A 108 6.54 19.99 2.98
C TRP A 108 7.23 20.44 1.68
N GLN A 109 8.02 21.52 1.71
CA GLN A 109 8.81 21.97 0.55
C GLN A 109 9.90 20.97 0.17
N ALA A 110 10.62 20.40 1.14
CA ALA A 110 11.62 19.35 0.92
C ALA A 110 10.98 18.11 0.28
N CYS A 111 9.82 17.69 0.79
CA CYS A 111 9.08 16.54 0.26
C CYS A 111 8.70 16.71 -1.23
N ARG A 112 8.50 17.93 -1.73
CA ARG A 112 8.18 18.16 -3.15
C ARG A 112 9.34 17.83 -4.08
N GLN A 113 10.57 17.87 -3.59
CA GLN A 113 11.81 17.58 -4.34
C GLN A 113 12.38 16.20 -3.97
N CYS A 114 11.73 15.46 -3.07
CA CYS A 114 12.22 14.18 -2.57
C CYS A 114 12.02 13.05 -3.61
N PRO A 115 13.03 12.20 -3.85
CA PRO A 115 12.92 11.06 -4.76
C PRO A 115 11.89 10.02 -4.29
N HIS A 116 11.66 9.91 -2.97
CA HIS A 116 10.71 8.97 -2.41
C HIS A 116 9.25 9.37 -2.60
N LYS A 117 8.96 10.60 -3.06
CA LYS A 117 7.58 11.12 -3.18
C LYS A 117 6.73 10.28 -4.14
N ALA A 118 7.29 9.89 -5.29
CA ALA A 118 6.59 9.09 -6.28
C ALA A 118 6.32 7.67 -5.76
N ALA A 119 7.32 7.07 -5.10
CA ALA A 119 7.23 5.74 -4.52
C ALA A 119 6.22 5.68 -3.36
N SER A 120 6.16 6.70 -2.51
CA SER A 120 5.23 6.77 -1.38
C SER A 120 3.80 7.21 -1.76
N ALA A 121 3.52 7.45 -3.05
CA ALA A 121 2.24 7.99 -3.49
C ALA A 121 1.04 7.10 -3.13
N PRO A 122 -0.10 7.68 -2.64
CA PRO A 122 -1.36 6.96 -2.40
C PRO A 122 -1.71 6.05 -3.57
N PRO A 123 -2.04 4.77 -3.33
CA PRO A 123 -2.52 3.91 -4.41
C PRO A 123 -3.76 4.57 -5.04
N VAL A 124 -3.80 4.63 -6.36
CA VAL A 124 -4.98 5.12 -7.07
C VAL A 124 -6.15 4.17 -6.73
N PRO A 125 -7.27 4.69 -6.18
CA PRO A 125 -8.41 3.85 -5.86
C PRO A 125 -8.92 3.19 -7.13
N ARG A 126 -9.02 1.86 -7.13
CA ARG A 126 -9.67 1.13 -8.22
C ARG A 126 -11.18 1.32 -8.11
N ALA A 127 -11.83 1.65 -9.23
CA ALA A 127 -13.29 1.66 -9.31
C ALA A 127 -13.83 0.26 -8.97
N ILE A 128 -14.73 0.20 -7.99
CA ILE A 128 -15.40 -1.06 -7.62
C ILE A 128 -16.58 -1.21 -8.58
N ASN A 129 -16.51 -2.18 -9.49
CA ASN A 129 -17.65 -2.52 -10.34
C ASN A 129 -18.47 -3.61 -9.64
N PRO A 130 -19.66 -3.31 -9.09
CA PRO A 130 -20.46 -4.30 -8.37
C PRO A 130 -20.90 -5.41 -9.31
N ARG A 131 -20.76 -6.66 -8.88
CA ARG A 131 -21.06 -7.86 -9.70
C ARG A 131 -22.55 -8.17 -9.82
N ASN A 132 -23.43 -7.46 -9.12
CA ASN A 132 -24.85 -7.79 -9.08
C ASN A 132 -25.71 -6.65 -9.65
N LYS A 133 -26.25 -6.85 -10.85
CA LYS A 133 -27.55 -6.25 -11.20
C LYS A 133 -28.57 -7.08 -10.44
N VAL A 134 -29.25 -6.49 -9.46
CA VAL A 134 -30.40 -7.14 -8.81
C VAL A 134 -31.38 -7.50 -9.92
N ILE A 135 -31.61 -8.80 -10.15
CA ILE A 135 -32.64 -9.26 -11.08
C ILE A 135 -33.97 -9.08 -10.34
N PRO A 136 -34.89 -8.21 -10.79
CA PRO A 136 -36.17 -8.05 -10.13
C PRO A 136 -36.97 -9.35 -10.26
N ILE A 137 -37.41 -9.88 -9.12
CA ILE A 137 -38.35 -11.01 -9.08
C ILE A 137 -39.72 -10.45 -9.48
N GLN A 138 -40.24 -10.82 -10.64
CA GLN A 138 -41.60 -10.47 -11.04
C GLN A 138 -42.58 -11.29 -10.17
N GLN A 139 -43.37 -10.61 -9.35
CA GLN A 139 -44.48 -11.24 -8.64
C GLN A 139 -45.69 -11.32 -9.58
N GLU A 140 -46.02 -12.52 -10.06
CA GLU A 140 -47.30 -12.79 -10.71
C GLU A 140 -48.40 -12.79 -9.65
N ALA A 141 -49.34 -11.85 -9.76
CA ALA A 141 -50.53 -11.76 -8.94
C ALA A 141 -51.59 -12.74 -9.47
N LEU A 142 -52.14 -13.57 -8.57
CA LEU A 142 -53.31 -14.40 -8.79
C LEU A 142 -54.60 -13.56 -8.78
#